data_AF-S6AU65-F1
#
_entry.id   AF-S6AU65-F1
#
_cell.length_a   1.000
_cell.length_b   1.000
_cell.length_c   1.000
_cell.angle_alpha   90.00
_cell.angle_beta   90.00
_cell.angle_gamma   90.00
#
_symmetry.space_group_name_H-M   'P 1'
#
loop_
_entity.id
_entity.type
_entity.pdbx_description
1 polymer ?
#
loop_
_entity_poly.entity_id
_entity_poly.type
_entity_poly.pdbx_seq_one_letter_code
_entity_poly.pdbx_strand_id
1 'polypeptide(L)' 'MGKRHDPERIDNENPEWRAEDFARARPAGEVLGEIFGEEMGEEMSKPRPDRPAAARTKEQAGDSQEPK' A
#
# COMPACT_ATOMS: atom_id res chain seq x y z
N MET A 1 -7.05 -20.70 -12.99
CA MET A 1 -6.07 -21.42 -12.15
C MET A 1 -5.17 -20.40 -11.48
N GLY A 2 -5.19 -20.29 -10.15
CA GLY A 2 -4.23 -19.48 -9.41
C GLY A 2 -2.84 -20.10 -9.51
N LYS A 3 -1.82 -19.30 -9.87
CA LYS A 3 -0.43 -19.73 -9.79
C LYS A 3 -0.11 -19.97 -8.31
N ARG A 4 0.21 -21.20 -7.96
CA ARG A 4 0.71 -21.53 -6.62
C ARG A 4 2.13 -20.98 -6.53
N HIS A 5 2.42 -20.23 -5.47
CA HIS A 5 3.77 -19.74 -5.21
C HIS A 5 4.69 -20.93 -4.94
N ASP A 6 5.86 -20.91 -5.56
CA ASP A 6 6.86 -21.97 -5.45
C ASP A 6 7.73 -21.71 -4.22
N PRO A 7 7.61 -22.51 -3.15
CA PRO A 7 8.30 -22.26 -1.89
C PRO A 7 9.82 -22.30 -2.01
N GLU A 8 10.38 -22.96 -3.02
CA GLU A 8 11.84 -23.03 -3.26
C GLU A 8 12.39 -21.77 -3.94
N ARG A 9 11.51 -20.87 -4.42
CA ARG A 9 11.88 -19.61 -5.09
C ARG A 9 11.59 -18.37 -4.27
N ILE A 10 11.11 -18.54 -3.04
CA ILE A 10 10.86 -17.43 -2.13
C ILE A 10 12.22 -16.87 -1.69
N ASP A 11 12.45 -15.60 -2.00
CA ASP A 11 13.58 -14.85 -1.50
C ASP A 11 13.37 -14.60 0.01
N ASN A 12 14.36 -14.96 0.83
CA ASN A 12 14.27 -14.80 2.28
C ASN A 12 14.45 -13.34 2.72
N GLU A 13 15.11 -12.50 1.91
CA GLU A 13 15.28 -11.07 2.18
C GLU A 13 14.13 -10.24 1.59
N ASN A 14 13.50 -10.72 0.53
CA ASN A 14 12.34 -10.09 -0.10
C ASN A 14 11.23 -11.10 -0.41
N PRO A 15 10.56 -11.65 0.62
CA PRO A 15 9.51 -12.63 0.42
C PRO A 15 8.33 -12.02 -0.34
N GLU A 16 7.66 -12.84 -1.13
CA GLU A 16 6.45 -12.42 -1.82
C GLU A 16 5.35 -12.06 -0.81
N TRP A 17 4.71 -10.90 -1.01
CA TRP A 17 3.62 -10.45 -0.15
C TRP A 17 2.38 -11.31 -0.34
N ARG A 18 1.78 -11.75 0.77
CA ARG A 18 0.61 -12.61 0.82
C ARG A 18 -0.64 -11.82 1.21
N ALA A 19 -1.81 -12.42 1.05
CA ALA A 19 -3.07 -11.79 1.45
C ALA A 19 -3.09 -11.38 2.93
N GLU A 20 -2.43 -12.17 3.79
CA GLU A 20 -2.28 -11.89 5.22
C GLU A 20 -1.40 -10.67 5.50
N ASP A 21 -0.47 -10.33 4.59
CA ASP A 21 0.37 -9.12 4.71
C ASP A 21 -0.43 -7.87 4.36
N PHE A 22 -1.26 -7.94 3.31
CA PHE A 22 -2.18 -6.85 2.95
C PHE A 22 -3.25 -6.64 4.03
N ALA A 23 -3.80 -7.70 4.61
CA ALA A 23 -4.78 -7.60 5.69
C ALA A 23 -4.23 -6.92 6.96
N ARG A 24 -2.91 -6.97 7.16
CA ARG A 24 -2.21 -6.32 8.28
C ARG A 24 -1.63 -4.95 7.91
N ALA A 25 -1.71 -4.54 6.65
CA ALA A 25 -1.16 -3.29 6.18
C ALA A 25 -1.93 -2.10 6.76
N ARG A 26 -1.21 -1.05 7.15
CA ARG A 26 -1.78 0.20 7.68
C ARG A 26 -1.75 1.29 6.60
N PRO A 27 -2.73 2.22 6.60
CA PRO A 27 -2.72 3.37 5.70
C PRO A 27 -1.45 4.22 5.88
N ALA A 28 -0.97 4.79 4.78
CA ALA A 28 0.25 5.61 4.77
C ALA A 28 0.18 6.79 5.76
N GLY A 29 -0.98 7.44 5.90
CA GLY A 29 -1.17 8.56 6.84
C GLY A 29 -0.99 8.16 8.31
N GLU A 30 -1.15 6.89 8.65
CA GLU A 30 -0.95 6.40 10.03
C GLU A 30 0.51 6.05 10.32
N VAL A 31 1.31 5.67 9.30
CA VAL A 31 2.66 5.10 9.50
C VAL A 31 3.79 6.03 9.07
N LEU A 32 3.57 6.95 8.13
CA LEU A 32 4.64 7.80 7.59
C LEU A 32 5.28 8.70 8.66
N GLY A 33 4.49 9.23 9.59
CA GLY A 33 4.99 10.04 10.70
C GLY A 33 5.84 9.23 11.68
N GLU A 34 5.53 7.94 11.89
CA GLU A 34 6.32 7.05 12.75
C GLU A 34 7.70 6.73 12.12
N ILE A 35 7.76 6.62 10.79
CA ILE A 35 8.98 6.23 10.06
C ILE A 35 9.90 7.43 9.81
N PHE A 36 9.34 8.57 9.40
CA PHE A 36 10.10 9.74 8.94
C PHE A 36 10.04 10.95 9.89
N GLY A 37 9.28 10.85 10.99
CA GLY A 37 8.94 11.98 11.86
C GLY A 37 7.68 12.72 11.37
N GLU A 38 6.97 13.37 12.29
CA GLU A 38 5.66 13.99 12.00
C GLU A 38 5.70 15.00 10.85
N GLU A 39 6.68 15.92 10.86
CA GLU A 39 6.80 16.98 9.84
C GLU A 39 7.00 16.40 8.43
N MET A 40 7.97 15.49 8.28
CA MET A 40 8.27 14.87 6.99
C MET A 40 7.15 13.92 6.55
N GLY A 41 6.54 13.18 7.49
CA GLY A 41 5.41 12.31 7.21
C GLY A 41 4.19 13.07 6.69
N GLU A 42 3.90 14.24 7.28
CA GLU A 42 2.84 15.12 6.80
C GLU A 42 3.13 15.67 5.40
N GLU A 43 4.38 16.09 5.15
CA GLU A 43 4.79 16.61 3.84
C GLU A 43 4.68 15.54 2.75
N MET A 44 5.05 14.29 3.05
CA MET A 44 4.91 13.15 2.13
C MET A 44 3.45 12.79 1.84
N SER A 45 2.52 13.06 2.76
CA SER A 45 1.10 12.80 2.54
C SER A 45 0.43 13.84 1.62
N LYS A 46 1.06 15.00 1.41
CA LYS A 46 0.49 16.06 0.58
C LYS A 46 0.68 15.75 -0.91
N PRO A 47 -0.31 16.07 -1.77
CA PRO A 47 -0.12 16.01 -3.22
C PRO A 47 0.96 17.01 -3.64
N ARG A 48 1.81 16.60 -4.59
CA ARG A 48 2.89 17.47 -5.10
C ARG A 48 2.28 18.64 -5.90
N PRO A 49 2.67 19.90 -5.63
CA PRO A 49 2.05 21.09 -6.19
C PRO A 49 2.14 21.16 -7.72
N ASP A 50 3.22 20.62 -8.30
CA ASP A 50 3.42 20.61 -9.76
C ASP A 50 2.62 19.52 -10.49
N ARG A 51 1.95 18.62 -9.74
CA ARG A 51 1.18 17.54 -10.35
C ARG A 51 -0.25 18.03 -10.61
N PRO A 52 -0.70 18.12 -11.88
CA PRO A 52 -2.09 18.47 -12.15
C PRO A 52 -3.02 17.47 -11.49
N ALA A 53 -4.06 17.99 -10.82
CA ALA A 53 -5.10 17.16 -10.24
C ALA A 53 -5.70 16.27 -11.34
N ALA A 54 -5.66 14.95 -11.15
CA ALA A 54 -6.22 14.04 -12.13
C ALA A 54 -7.73 14.29 -12.24
N ALA A 55 -8.22 14.61 -13.44
CA ALA A 55 -9.64 14.90 -13.70
C ALA A 55 -10.58 13.73 -13.36
N ARG A 56 -10.02 12.51 -13.32
CA ARG A 56 -10.62 11.34 -12.70
C ARG A 56 -9.70 10.88 -11.58
N THR A 57 -10.17 10.97 -10.35
CA THR A 57 -9.68 10.10 -9.29
C THR A 57 -9.88 8.67 -9.78
N LYS A 58 -8.79 7.94 -10.00
CA LYS A 58 -8.87 6.48 -10.16
C LYS A 58 -9.68 6.01 -8.96
N GLU A 59 -10.79 5.31 -9.17
CA GLU A 59 -11.56 4.75 -8.05
C GLU A 59 -10.56 4.20 -7.06
N GLN A 60 -10.58 4.77 -5.85
CA GLN A 60 -9.82 4.23 -4.75
C GLN A 60 -10.27 2.77 -4.75
N ALA A 61 -9.34 1.84 -4.97
CA ALA A 61 -9.61 0.44 -4.71
C ALA A 61 -9.81 0.37 -3.20
N GLY A 62 -11.00 0.78 -2.76
CA GLY A 62 -11.55 0.37 -1.51
C GLY A 62 -11.53 -1.13 -1.61
N ASP A 63 -10.92 -1.73 -0.60
CA ASP A 63 -11.17 -3.09 -0.21
C ASP A 63 -12.68 -3.21 0.05
N SER A 64 -13.46 -3.25 -1.03
CA SER A 64 -14.84 -3.68 -1.02
C SER A 64 -14.75 -5.18 -0.94
N GLN A 65 -14.60 -5.65 0.29
CA GLN A 65 -14.88 -7.01 0.66
C GLN A 65 -16.35 -7.26 0.31
N GLU A 66 -16.61 -7.86 -0.86
CA GLU A 66 -17.92 -8.44 -1.20
C GLU A 66 -18.23 -9.53 -0.16
N PRO A 67 -19.38 -9.48 0.54
CA PRO A 67 -19.77 -10.57 1.43
C PRO A 67 -20.35 -11.72 0.58
N LYS A 68 -19.81 -12.92 0.82
CA LYS A 68 -20.40 -14.20 0.40
C LYS A 68 -21.11 -14.84 1.58
#